data_AF-A0A7V3UKV7-F1
#
_entry.id   AF-A0A7V3UKV7-F1
#
_cell.length_a   1.000
_cell.length_b   1.000
_cell.length_c   1.000
_cell.angle_alpha   90.00
_cell.angle_beta   90.00
_cell.angle_gamma   90.00
#
_symmetry.space_group_name_H-M   'P 1'
#
loop_
_entity.id
_entity.type
_entity.pdbx_description
1 polymer ?
#
loop_
_entity_poly.entity_id
_entity_poly.type
_entity_poly.pdbx_seq_one_letter_code
_entity_poly.pdbx_strand_id
1 'polypeptide(L)'
;MGSITFPSVRYWCRTMTALAVLVVLALTSAHADPSSAACQLFQPAELEATLGGKAAKFSGGTLGDADFCRGQIGTLKVLIRIAERQREDGGAVEREAIDMLRKKGIQVEVKTEGNLTCSTLIPPASLAQMGFNTTCSILHAGKVVAVEVTAPSQEEMASMDAVRRLVQRGVTRL
;
A
#
# COMPACT_ATOMS: atom_id res chain seq x y z
N MET A 1 38.29 78.94 16.70
CA MET A 1 38.94 77.78 17.36
C MET A 1 37.84 76.79 17.73
N GLY A 2 37.99 75.52 17.36
CA GLY A 2 37.11 74.43 17.81
C GLY A 2 36.40 73.70 16.67
N SER A 3 37.11 72.79 16.01
CA SER A 3 36.55 71.78 15.11
C SER A 3 35.85 70.70 15.94
N ILE A 4 34.61 70.33 15.60
CA ILE A 4 33.96 69.11 16.12
C ILE A 4 33.45 68.30 14.91
N THR A 5 34.11 67.17 14.68
CA THR A 5 33.70 66.06 13.83
C THR A 5 32.59 65.25 14.48
N PHE A 6 31.57 64.87 13.71
CA PHE A 6 30.68 63.75 14.02
C PHE A 6 30.66 62.75 12.85
N PRO A 7 30.82 61.43 13.11
CA PRO A 7 30.84 60.42 12.08
C PRO A 7 29.47 59.71 11.93
N SER A 8 29.25 59.17 10.72
CA SER A 8 28.55 57.90 10.48
C SER A 8 27.04 57.78 10.75
N VAL A 9 26.23 58.00 9.70
CA VAL A 9 24.93 57.32 9.54
C VAL A 9 24.90 56.63 8.16
N ARG A 10 25.63 55.52 8.06
CA ARG A 10 25.33 54.45 7.08
C ARG A 10 24.56 53.36 7.85
N TYR A 11 23.69 52.61 7.16
CA TYR A 11 22.93 51.44 7.67
C TYR A 11 21.44 51.62 8.02
N TRP A 12 20.69 52.46 7.31
CA TRP A 12 19.22 52.46 7.47
C TRP A 12 18.50 52.50 6.11
N CYS A 13 18.77 51.54 5.21
CA CYS A 13 17.93 51.39 4.01
C CYS A 13 18.11 50.04 3.29
N ARG A 14 18.15 48.91 4.02
CA ARG A 14 18.35 47.59 3.36
C ARG A 14 17.65 46.41 4.02
N THR A 15 16.64 46.67 4.86
CA THR A 15 15.97 45.63 5.68
C THR A 15 14.44 45.66 5.58
N MET A 16 13.86 46.07 4.44
CA MET A 16 12.40 45.99 4.23
C MET A 16 11.97 45.32 2.91
N THR A 17 12.84 44.52 2.29
CA THR A 17 12.52 43.76 1.06
C THR A 17 12.96 42.29 1.17
N ALA A 18 12.86 41.70 2.36
CA ALA A 18 13.16 40.27 2.57
C ALA A 18 12.00 39.47 3.19
N LEU A 19 10.89 40.11 3.59
CA LEU A 19 9.78 39.44 4.29
C LEU A 19 8.62 38.99 3.40
N ALA A 20 8.52 39.44 2.15
CA ALA A 20 7.35 39.17 1.30
C ALA A 20 7.41 37.85 0.50
N VAL A 21 8.59 37.24 0.36
CA VAL A 21 8.77 36.00 -0.45
C VAL A 21 8.57 34.72 0.39
N LEU A 22 8.67 34.81 1.72
CA LEU A 22 8.53 33.65 2.61
C LEU A 22 7.08 33.23 2.90
N VAL A 23 6.09 34.08 2.60
CA VAL A 23 4.67 33.80 2.93
C VAL A 23 3.94 33.06 1.81
N VAL A 24 4.42 33.13 0.56
CA VAL A 24 3.73 32.49 -0.58
C VAL A 24 4.05 30.99 -0.72
N LEU A 25 5.14 30.49 -0.12
CA LEU A 25 5.47 29.06 -0.14
C LEU A 25 4.68 28.19 0.86
N ALA A 26 3.85 28.78 1.72
CA ALA A 26 3.12 28.04 2.76
C ALA A 26 1.71 27.56 2.33
N LEU A 27 1.26 27.86 1.10
CA LEU A 27 -0.14 27.66 0.69
C LEU A 27 -0.38 26.55 -0.33
N THR A 28 0.65 25.82 -0.77
CA THR A 28 0.46 24.56 -1.51
C THR A 28 0.37 23.39 -0.53
N SER A 29 -0.64 23.42 0.34
CA SER A 29 -1.10 22.23 1.05
C SER A 29 -1.62 21.28 -0.02
N ALA A 30 -0.76 20.38 -0.49
CA ALA A 30 -1.18 19.24 -1.28
C ALA A 30 -2.35 18.59 -0.53
N HIS A 31 -3.53 18.57 -1.15
CA HIS A 31 -4.59 17.65 -0.77
C HIS A 31 -4.03 16.24 -1.01
N ALA A 32 -3.29 15.73 -0.02
CA ALA A 32 -3.08 14.31 0.11
C ALA A 32 -4.48 13.74 0.34
N ASP A 33 -5.03 13.07 -0.67
CA ASP A 33 -6.17 12.17 -0.47
C ASP A 33 -5.92 11.42 0.84
N PRO A 34 -6.88 11.38 1.78
CA PRO A 34 -6.68 10.69 3.04
C PRO A 34 -6.32 9.26 2.71
N SER A 35 -5.03 8.93 2.82
CA SER A 35 -4.53 7.63 2.46
C SER A 35 -5.17 6.65 3.44
N SER A 36 -5.99 5.72 2.91
CA SER A 36 -6.66 4.69 3.71
C SER A 36 -5.67 4.02 4.65
N ALA A 37 -6.13 3.49 5.78
CA ALA A 37 -5.26 2.81 6.75
C ALA A 37 -4.42 1.72 6.07
N ALA A 38 -5.00 1.05 5.06
CA ALA A 38 -4.31 0.06 4.23
C ALA A 38 -3.09 0.61 3.48
N CYS A 39 -3.10 1.87 3.00
CA CYS A 39 -1.95 2.46 2.31
C CYS A 39 -0.83 2.86 3.26
N GLN A 40 -1.12 3.00 4.55
CA GLN A 40 -0.13 3.32 5.56
C GLN A 40 0.61 2.08 6.06
N LEU A 41 0.11 0.87 5.76
CA LEU A 41 0.73 -0.39 6.19
C LEU A 41 2.10 -0.63 5.59
N PHE A 42 2.38 -0.09 4.40
CA PHE A 42 3.63 -0.34 3.68
C PHE A 42 4.17 0.93 3.08
N GLN A 43 5.46 1.16 3.24
CA GLN A 43 6.15 2.15 2.43
C GLN A 43 6.38 1.58 1.02
N PRO A 44 6.32 2.41 -0.04
CA PRO A 44 6.59 1.95 -1.40
C PRO A 44 7.91 1.19 -1.54
N ALA A 45 8.98 1.67 -0.90
CA ALA A 45 10.30 1.03 -0.91
C ALA A 45 10.30 -0.41 -0.38
N GLU A 46 9.41 -0.75 0.54
CA GLU A 46 9.31 -2.10 1.09
C GLU A 46 8.63 -3.07 0.12
N LEU A 47 7.63 -2.57 -0.60
CA LEU A 47 6.98 -3.31 -1.68
C LEU A 47 7.96 -3.52 -2.84
N GLU A 48 8.73 -2.49 -3.22
CA GLU A 48 9.80 -2.60 -4.22
C GLU A 48 10.85 -3.64 -3.82
N ALA A 49 11.33 -3.60 -2.58
CA ALA A 49 12.36 -4.52 -2.09
C ALA A 49 11.87 -5.99 -2.04
N THR A 50 10.57 -6.21 -1.84
CA THR A 50 10.02 -7.57 -1.69
C THR A 50 9.54 -8.16 -3.00
N LEU A 51 8.90 -7.36 -3.86
CA LEU A 51 8.26 -7.82 -5.09
C LEU A 51 9.15 -7.61 -6.34
N GLY A 52 10.17 -6.77 -6.24
CA GLY A 52 11.00 -6.38 -7.37
C GLY A 52 10.27 -5.41 -8.30
N GLY A 53 11.00 -4.40 -8.79
CA GLY A 53 10.44 -3.36 -9.66
C GLY A 53 10.23 -2.02 -8.96
N LYS A 54 9.54 -1.10 -9.65
CA LYS A 54 9.30 0.26 -9.19
C LYS A 54 7.85 0.51 -8.86
N ALA A 55 7.62 1.14 -7.71
CA ALA A 55 6.30 1.49 -7.25
C ALA A 55 5.72 2.64 -8.06
N ALA A 56 4.53 2.42 -8.61
CA ALA A 56 3.67 3.48 -9.09
C ALA A 56 2.92 4.13 -7.92
N LYS A 57 2.12 5.16 -8.22
CA LYS A 57 1.26 5.80 -7.23
C LYS A 57 0.25 4.79 -6.68
N PHE A 58 0.21 4.67 -5.36
CA PHE A 58 -0.83 3.93 -4.65
C PHE A 58 -2.01 4.84 -4.34
N SER A 59 -3.22 4.29 -4.45
CA SER A 59 -4.47 4.98 -4.13
C SER A 59 -5.26 4.15 -3.12
N GLY A 60 -5.67 4.81 -2.04
CA GLY A 60 -6.50 4.22 -1.00
C GLY A 60 -7.99 4.46 -1.22
N GLY A 61 -8.81 3.68 -0.53
CA GLY A 61 -10.23 3.92 -0.38
C GLY A 61 -10.87 2.98 0.63
N THR A 62 -12.15 3.19 0.90
CA THR A 62 -12.96 2.38 1.80
C THR A 62 -14.14 1.78 1.04
N LEU A 63 -14.53 0.54 1.38
CA LEU A 63 -15.72 -0.12 0.87
C LEU A 63 -16.39 -0.88 2.01
N GLY A 64 -17.49 -0.34 2.53
CA GLY A 64 -18.08 -0.82 3.78
C GLY A 64 -17.06 -0.70 4.92
N ASP A 65 -16.88 -1.79 5.67
CA ASP A 65 -15.94 -1.88 6.80
C ASP A 65 -14.52 -2.31 6.39
N ALA A 66 -14.19 -2.23 5.10
CA ALA A 66 -12.87 -2.59 4.57
C ALA A 66 -12.13 -1.37 4.03
N ASP A 67 -10.91 -1.17 4.51
CA ASP A 67 -9.91 -0.29 3.91
C ASP A 67 -9.13 -1.05 2.84
N PHE A 68 -8.90 -0.41 1.70
CA PHE A 68 -8.05 -0.96 0.66
C PHE A 68 -7.01 0.05 0.18
N CYS A 69 -5.89 -0.47 -0.30
CA CYS A 69 -4.86 0.28 -1.00
C CYS A 69 -4.50 -0.46 -2.27
N ARG A 70 -4.56 0.23 -3.40
CA ARG A 70 -4.30 -0.35 -4.73
C ARG A 70 -3.14 0.37 -5.37
N GLY A 71 -2.29 -0.37 -6.05
CA GLY A 71 -1.19 0.21 -6.81
C GLY A 71 -0.54 -0.82 -7.71
N GLN A 72 0.64 -0.46 -8.19
CA GLN A 72 1.39 -1.29 -9.12
C GLN A 72 2.88 -1.23 -8.77
N ILE A 73 3.56 -2.37 -8.83
CA ILE A 73 5.01 -2.49 -8.71
C ILE A 73 5.52 -3.15 -10.00
N GLY A 74 6.20 -2.40 -10.87
CA GLY A 74 6.57 -2.92 -12.19
C GLY A 74 5.33 -3.35 -12.99
N THR A 75 5.23 -4.64 -13.34
CA THR A 75 4.06 -5.24 -14.02
C THR A 75 3.00 -5.77 -13.06
N LEU A 76 3.30 -5.85 -11.76
CA LEU A 76 2.46 -6.48 -10.75
C LEU A 76 1.42 -5.51 -10.21
N LYS A 77 0.14 -5.91 -10.21
CA LYS A 77 -0.91 -5.17 -9.50
C LYS A 77 -0.94 -5.61 -8.05
N VAL A 78 -0.95 -4.66 -7.12
CA VAL A 78 -0.97 -4.92 -5.69
C VAL A 78 -2.25 -4.37 -5.09
N LEU A 79 -2.93 -5.21 -4.31
CA LEU A 79 -4.08 -4.84 -3.50
C LEU A 79 -3.80 -5.22 -2.04
N ILE A 80 -3.76 -4.22 -1.17
CA ILE A 80 -3.69 -4.40 0.28
C ILE A 80 -5.08 -4.15 0.83
N ARG A 81 -5.54 -4.99 1.75
CA ARG A 81 -6.85 -4.86 2.40
C ARG A 81 -6.74 -5.04 3.91
N ILE A 82 -7.44 -4.20 4.65
CA ILE A 82 -7.73 -4.38 6.08
C ILE A 82 -9.24 -4.45 6.22
N ALA A 83 -9.76 -5.44 6.92
CA ALA A 83 -11.18 -5.54 7.20
C ALA A 83 -11.43 -6.14 8.59
N GLU A 84 -12.49 -5.70 9.26
CA GLU A 84 -12.97 -6.38 10.47
C GLU A 84 -13.48 -7.78 10.12
N ARG A 85 -13.07 -8.80 10.89
CA ARG A 85 -13.66 -10.13 10.80
C ARG A 85 -14.84 -10.21 11.74
N GLN A 86 -16.02 -9.89 11.22
CA GLN A 86 -17.27 -9.96 11.99
C GLN A 86 -17.86 -11.38 12.07
N ARG A 87 -17.31 -12.35 11.33
CA ARG A 87 -17.88 -13.71 11.22
C ARG A 87 -16.97 -14.75 11.87
N GLU A 88 -17.57 -15.56 12.75
CA GLU A 88 -16.97 -16.78 13.32
C GLU A 88 -17.33 -18.01 12.47
N ASP A 89 -17.05 -17.95 11.17
CA ASP A 89 -17.37 -19.03 10.22
C ASP A 89 -16.19 -20.01 10.02
N GLY A 90 -15.09 -19.83 10.75
CA GLY A 90 -13.88 -20.64 10.61
C GLY A 90 -13.35 -20.71 9.17
N GLY A 91 -13.57 -19.66 8.37
CA GLY A 91 -13.14 -19.63 6.98
C GLY A 91 -14.02 -20.42 6.00
N ALA A 92 -15.26 -20.75 6.38
CA ALA A 92 -16.18 -21.50 5.51
C ALA A 92 -16.46 -20.77 4.19
N VAL A 93 -16.66 -19.46 4.23
CA VAL A 93 -16.95 -18.67 3.02
C VAL A 93 -15.75 -18.61 2.09
N GLU A 94 -14.54 -18.48 2.63
CA GLU A 94 -13.31 -18.53 1.84
C GLU A 94 -13.12 -19.90 1.18
N ARG A 95 -13.42 -21.00 1.91
CA ARG A 95 -13.38 -22.36 1.35
C ARG A 95 -14.41 -22.56 0.24
N GLU A 96 -15.63 -22.09 0.42
CA GLU A 96 -16.67 -22.15 -0.62
C GLU A 96 -16.26 -21.36 -1.87
N ALA A 97 -15.69 -20.16 -1.69
CA ALA A 97 -15.15 -19.38 -2.80
C ALA A 97 -14.03 -20.12 -3.54
N ILE A 98 -13.10 -20.76 -2.81
CA ILE A 98 -12.04 -21.59 -3.40
C ILE A 98 -12.63 -22.76 -4.19
N ASP A 99 -13.64 -23.45 -3.66
CA ASP A 99 -14.27 -24.58 -4.34
C ASP A 99 -15.02 -24.14 -5.61
N MET A 100 -15.65 -22.97 -5.59
CA MET A 100 -16.21 -22.37 -6.80
C MET A 100 -15.14 -22.05 -7.85
N LEU A 101 -13.99 -21.51 -7.45
CA LEU A 101 -12.88 -21.22 -8.36
C LEU A 101 -12.33 -22.53 -8.98
N ARG A 102 -12.16 -23.57 -8.17
CA ARG A 102 -11.75 -24.90 -8.65
C ARG A 102 -12.74 -25.50 -9.63
N LYS A 103 -14.05 -25.38 -9.37
CA LYS A 103 -15.11 -25.82 -10.30
C LYS A 103 -15.08 -25.09 -11.64
N LYS A 104 -14.53 -23.87 -11.69
CA LYS A 104 -14.29 -23.11 -12.93
C LYS A 104 -12.99 -23.46 -13.64
N GLY A 105 -12.26 -24.48 -13.15
CA GLY A 105 -10.98 -24.92 -13.71
C GLY A 105 -9.79 -24.07 -13.30
N ILE A 106 -9.94 -23.16 -12.34
CA ILE A 106 -8.82 -22.39 -11.78
C ILE A 106 -8.05 -23.30 -10.83
N GLN A 107 -6.74 -23.39 -11.01
CA GLN A 107 -5.89 -24.14 -10.09
C GLN A 107 -5.65 -23.29 -8.85
N VAL A 108 -5.98 -23.85 -7.68
CA VAL A 108 -5.90 -23.15 -6.40
C VAL A 108 -5.06 -23.96 -5.40
N GLU A 109 -3.86 -23.47 -5.11
CA GLU A 109 -3.03 -23.97 -4.01
C GLU A 109 -3.31 -23.11 -2.78
N VAL A 110 -3.47 -23.74 -1.61
CA VAL A 110 -3.74 -23.04 -0.35
C VAL A 110 -2.82 -23.60 0.72
N LYS A 111 -2.18 -22.72 1.47
CA LYS A 111 -1.35 -23.05 2.64
C LYS A 111 -1.85 -22.27 3.83
N THR A 112 -2.19 -22.96 4.91
CA THR A 112 -2.66 -22.35 6.16
C THR A 112 -1.75 -22.74 7.31
N GLU A 113 -1.31 -21.76 8.08
CA GLU A 113 -0.46 -21.90 9.25
C GLU A 113 -0.99 -21.01 10.38
N GLY A 114 -1.72 -21.61 11.32
CA GLY A 114 -2.42 -20.86 12.37
C GLY A 114 -3.41 -19.86 11.77
N ASN A 115 -3.21 -18.57 12.04
CA ASN A 115 -4.05 -17.48 11.55
C ASN A 115 -3.62 -16.93 10.19
N LEU A 116 -2.57 -17.50 9.57
CA LEU A 116 -2.05 -17.09 8.28
C LEU A 116 -2.55 -18.03 7.19
N THR A 117 -3.12 -17.50 6.12
CA THR A 117 -3.52 -18.26 4.94
C THR A 117 -2.93 -17.62 3.70
N CYS A 118 -2.21 -18.39 2.90
CA CYS A 118 -1.74 -18.01 1.57
C CYS A 118 -2.40 -18.87 0.50
N SER A 119 -2.65 -18.30 -0.67
CA SER A 119 -3.13 -19.03 -1.83
C SER A 119 -2.56 -18.48 -3.13
N THR A 120 -2.50 -19.35 -4.13
CA THR A 120 -2.27 -18.97 -5.53
C THR A 120 -3.50 -19.32 -6.35
N LEU A 121 -3.81 -18.49 -7.33
CA LEU A 121 -4.86 -18.73 -8.31
C LEU A 121 -4.24 -18.67 -9.71
N ILE A 122 -4.23 -19.81 -10.39
CA ILE A 122 -3.73 -19.92 -11.76
C ILE A 122 -4.94 -20.23 -12.65
N PRO A 123 -5.45 -19.24 -13.39
CA PRO A 123 -6.61 -19.46 -14.26
C PRO A 123 -6.23 -20.33 -15.47
N PRO A 124 -7.20 -21.07 -16.04
CA PRO A 124 -7.02 -21.68 -17.35
C PRO A 124 -6.88 -20.60 -18.44
N ALA A 125 -6.37 -20.97 -19.61
CA ALA A 125 -6.12 -20.02 -20.72
C ALA A 125 -7.37 -19.18 -21.09
N SER A 126 -8.57 -19.76 -21.02
CA SER A 126 -9.84 -19.06 -21.28
C SER A 126 -10.19 -17.95 -20.28
N LEU A 127 -9.53 -17.92 -19.13
CA LEU A 127 -9.73 -16.96 -18.04
C LEU A 127 -8.45 -16.19 -17.72
N ALA A 128 -7.42 -16.24 -18.58
CA ALA A 128 -6.14 -15.58 -18.35
C ALA A 128 -6.26 -14.07 -18.09
N GLN A 129 -7.31 -13.40 -18.62
CA GLN A 129 -7.56 -11.98 -18.34
C GLN A 129 -7.84 -11.67 -16.86
N MET A 130 -8.17 -12.67 -16.03
CA MET A 130 -8.31 -12.50 -14.58
C MET A 130 -6.96 -12.20 -13.90
N GLY A 131 -5.84 -12.56 -14.55
CA GLY A 131 -4.50 -12.46 -14.00
C GLY A 131 -4.14 -13.66 -13.11
N PHE A 132 -2.85 -13.80 -12.86
CA PHE A 132 -2.28 -14.87 -12.04
C PHE A 132 -2.02 -14.31 -10.66
N ASN A 133 -2.64 -14.89 -9.64
CA ASN A 133 -2.74 -14.23 -8.35
C ASN A 133 -2.03 -15.01 -7.25
N THR A 134 -1.33 -14.28 -6.38
CA THR A 134 -0.86 -14.78 -5.08
C THR A 134 -1.44 -13.88 -3.98
N THR A 135 -2.15 -14.47 -3.04
CA THR A 135 -2.74 -13.75 -1.90
C THR A 135 -2.25 -14.36 -0.60
N CYS A 136 -1.88 -13.54 0.38
CA CYS A 136 -1.74 -13.98 1.76
C CYS A 136 -2.55 -13.07 2.69
N SER A 137 -3.19 -13.68 3.69
CA SER A 137 -3.92 -12.98 4.73
C SER A 137 -3.54 -13.47 6.12
N ILE A 138 -3.65 -12.59 7.11
CA ILE A 138 -3.49 -12.92 8.53
C ILE A 138 -4.67 -12.32 9.32
N LEU A 139 -5.29 -13.15 10.16
CA LEU A 139 -6.21 -12.70 11.20
C LEU A 139 -5.42 -12.27 12.44
N HIS A 140 -5.52 -10.99 12.80
CA HIS A 140 -4.86 -10.40 13.96
C HIS A 140 -5.79 -9.42 14.67
N ALA A 141 -6.00 -9.61 15.98
CA ALA A 141 -6.82 -8.73 16.81
C ALA A 141 -8.22 -8.42 16.22
N GLY A 142 -8.90 -9.43 15.66
CA GLY A 142 -10.22 -9.27 15.04
C GLY A 142 -10.22 -8.69 13.62
N LYS A 143 -9.06 -8.24 13.10
CA LYS A 143 -8.91 -7.73 11.74
C LYS A 143 -8.22 -8.75 10.83
N VAL A 144 -8.61 -8.78 9.56
CA VAL A 144 -7.87 -9.47 8.49
C VAL A 144 -7.04 -8.45 7.75
N VAL A 145 -5.72 -8.65 7.73
CA VAL A 145 -4.83 -7.99 6.78
C VAL A 145 -4.59 -8.94 5.63
N ALA A 146 -4.80 -8.50 4.41
CA ALA A 146 -4.51 -9.26 3.21
C ALA A 146 -3.63 -8.46 2.25
N VAL A 147 -2.68 -9.15 1.62
CA VAL A 147 -1.90 -8.63 0.49
C VAL A 147 -2.15 -9.57 -0.68
N GLU A 148 -2.64 -9.00 -1.76
CA GLU A 148 -2.96 -9.65 -3.03
C GLU A 148 -2.02 -9.09 -4.10
N VAL A 149 -1.33 -9.97 -4.82
CA VAL A 149 -0.43 -9.62 -5.91
C VAL A 149 -0.86 -10.36 -7.17
N THR A 150 -1.22 -9.60 -8.20
CA THR A 150 -1.67 -10.12 -9.49
C THR A 150 -0.63 -9.83 -10.56
N ALA A 151 -0.10 -10.90 -11.14
CA ALA A 151 0.85 -10.90 -12.25
C ALA A 151 0.14 -11.08 -13.60
N PRO A 152 0.72 -10.56 -14.70
CA PRO A 152 0.18 -10.74 -16.04
C PRO A 152 0.40 -12.16 -16.59
N SER A 153 1.39 -12.89 -16.09
CA SER A 153 1.70 -14.27 -16.47
C SER A 153 2.00 -15.14 -15.24
N GLN A 154 2.04 -16.46 -15.42
CA GLN A 154 2.37 -17.41 -14.35
C GLN A 154 3.83 -17.29 -13.91
N GLU A 155 4.74 -17.00 -14.84
CA GLU A 155 6.18 -16.88 -14.61
C GLU A 155 6.52 -15.65 -13.76
N GLU A 156 5.71 -14.60 -13.87
CA GLU A 156 5.85 -13.36 -13.10
C GLU A 156 5.16 -13.40 -11.73
N MET A 157 4.52 -14.52 -11.35
CA MET A 157 3.83 -14.63 -10.07
C MET A 157 4.77 -14.39 -8.90
N ALA A 158 4.37 -13.50 -7.98
CA ALA A 158 5.03 -13.36 -6.70
C ALA A 158 4.94 -14.67 -5.91
N SER A 159 6.04 -15.11 -5.33
CA SER A 159 6.04 -16.32 -4.51
C SER A 159 5.19 -16.14 -3.25
N MET A 160 4.56 -17.22 -2.77
CA MET A 160 3.81 -17.19 -1.51
C MET A 160 4.67 -16.66 -0.36
N ASP A 161 5.96 -17.00 -0.31
CA ASP A 161 6.87 -16.55 0.74
C ASP A 161 7.12 -15.03 0.71
N ALA A 162 7.21 -14.44 -0.48
CA ALA A 162 7.35 -12.99 -0.60
C ALA A 162 6.10 -12.26 -0.08
N VAL A 163 4.91 -12.71 -0.50
CA VAL A 163 3.64 -12.11 -0.07
C VAL A 163 3.37 -12.38 1.42
N ARG A 164 3.77 -13.56 1.92
CA ARG A 164 3.74 -13.92 3.35
C ARG A 164 4.53 -12.93 4.19
N ARG A 165 5.76 -12.62 3.80
CA ARG A 165 6.61 -11.65 4.52
C ARG A 165 5.98 -10.25 4.54
N LEU A 166 5.30 -9.85 3.46
CA LEU A 166 4.57 -8.58 3.44
C LEU A 166 3.44 -8.59 4.46
N VAL A 167 2.53 -9.57 4.43
CA VAL A 167 1.40 -9.58 5.35
C VAL A 167 1.85 -9.69 6.82
N GLN A 168 2.90 -10.48 7.11
CA GLN A 168 3.51 -10.55 8.44
C GLN A 168 4.05 -9.21 8.92
N ARG A 169 4.65 -8.41 8.03
CA ARG A 169 5.09 -7.04 8.36
C ARG A 169 3.91 -6.08 8.50
N GLY A 170 2.87 -6.25 7.69
CA GLY A 170 1.67 -5.40 7.75
C GLY A 170 0.98 -5.51 9.11
N VAL A 171 0.85 -6.73 9.66
CA VAL A 171 0.20 -6.91 10.97
C VAL A 171 0.99 -6.33 12.14
N THR A 172 2.31 -6.14 12.05
CA THR A 172 3.08 -5.47 13.13
C THR A 172 2.83 -3.95 13.20
N ARG A 173 2.00 -3.41 12.30
CA ARG A 173 1.69 -1.98 12.16
C ARG A 173 0.21 -1.66 12.37
N LEU A 174 -0.60 -2.69 12.66
CA LEU A 174 -1.96 -2.52 13.17
C LEU A 174 -1.90 -2.18 14.66
#